data_AF-A0A179I9P1-F1
#
_entry.id   AF-A0A179I9P1-F1
#
_cell.length_a   1.000
_cell.length_b   1.000
_cell.length_c   1.000
_cell.angle_alpha   90.00
_cell.angle_beta   90.00
_cell.angle_gamma   90.00
#
_symmetry.space_group_name_H-M   'P 1'
#
loop_
_entity.id
_entity.type
_entity.pdbx_description
1 polymer ?
#
loop_
_entity_poly.entity_id
_entity_poly.type
_entity_poly.pdbx_seq_one_letter_code
_entity_poly.pdbx_strand_id
1 'polypeptide(L)'
;MSSFTEALIAADPSGFQRATQSPFLQRAASSTLPKATLGRWLANDRLYIHGYLLAWTVDALVNIQRESGFFIETAERYSIDINLPTGEDGRVPASAKLEGLRRFEALFDGLSAGVEPLPWLESAVVFYGTEKCYLDAWTWAKSHMNESEDSVDDDEDGGAVRREFIANWTSPDFRAFVKRLGVIVDEAVRAQGEDMQDMLLRRGLAKWRELLAAEEAFWPDTEA
;
A
#
# COMPACT_ATOMS: atom_id res chain seq x y z
N MET A 1 -0.36 11.30 36.50
CA MET A 1 0.32 10.11 35.97
C MET A 1 0.97 10.51 34.66
N SER A 2 2.24 10.16 34.39
CA SER A 2 2.88 10.54 33.11
C SER A 2 2.31 9.70 31.97
N SER A 3 2.23 10.29 30.77
CA SER A 3 1.88 9.53 29.56
C SER A 3 2.96 8.49 29.23
N PHE A 4 2.62 7.53 28.35
CA PHE A 4 3.58 6.53 27.85
C PHE A 4 4.81 7.19 27.25
N THR A 5 4.66 8.25 26.45
CA THR A 5 5.78 8.92 25.78
C THR A 5 6.56 9.86 26.69
N GLU A 6 5.92 10.55 27.64
CA GLU A 6 6.64 11.30 28.69
C GLU A 6 7.39 10.36 29.63
N ALA A 7 6.83 9.17 29.89
CA ALA A 7 7.54 8.10 30.57
C ALA A 7 8.75 7.65 29.74
N LEU A 8 8.64 7.51 28.42
CA LEU A 8 9.78 7.17 27.55
C LEU A 8 10.88 8.25 27.55
N ILE A 9 10.54 9.54 27.58
CA ILE A 9 11.52 10.64 27.58
C ILE A 9 12.14 10.84 28.97
N ALA A 10 11.31 10.85 30.01
CA ALA A 10 11.78 10.96 31.39
C ALA A 10 12.47 9.69 31.90
N ALA A 11 12.38 8.57 31.17
CA ALA A 11 13.11 7.35 31.45
C ALA A 11 14.63 7.51 31.29
N ASP A 12 15.10 8.39 30.40
CA ASP A 12 16.53 8.72 30.28
C ASP A 12 16.76 10.20 29.89
N PRO A 13 16.64 11.11 30.88
CA PRO A 13 16.87 12.53 30.64
C PRO A 13 18.29 12.83 30.15
N SER A 14 19.26 12.03 30.59
CA SER A 14 20.67 12.22 30.24
C SER A 14 20.97 11.80 28.80
N GLY A 15 20.39 10.70 28.34
CA GLY A 15 20.52 10.22 26.96
C GLY A 15 19.81 11.15 26.00
N PHE A 16 18.63 11.63 26.35
CA PHE A 16 17.91 12.62 25.58
C PHE A 16 18.71 13.93 25.42
N GLN A 17 19.39 14.37 26.49
CA GLN A 17 20.29 15.52 26.42
C GLN A 17 21.51 15.26 25.50
N ARG A 18 22.17 14.11 25.61
CA ARG A 18 23.32 13.77 24.74
C ARG A 18 22.92 13.70 23.26
N ALA A 19 21.74 13.16 22.95
CA ALA A 19 21.24 13.05 21.58
C ALA A 19 20.94 14.42 20.95
N THR A 20 20.58 15.42 21.76
CA THR A 20 20.09 16.72 21.28
C THR A 20 21.10 17.86 21.43
N GLN A 21 22.17 17.68 22.21
CA GLN A 21 23.19 18.70 22.49
C GLN A 21 24.58 18.24 22.08
N SER A 22 24.69 17.72 20.85
CA SER A 22 25.94 17.11 20.39
C SER A 22 27.01 18.14 20.04
N PRO A 23 28.31 17.78 20.16
CA PRO A 23 29.42 18.64 19.74
C PRO A 23 29.40 18.98 18.25
N PHE A 24 28.81 18.12 17.41
CA PHE A 24 28.60 18.43 16.00
C PHE A 24 27.76 19.70 15.83
N LEU A 25 26.65 19.82 16.58
CA LEU A 25 25.74 20.97 16.52
C LEU A 25 26.41 22.25 17.06
N GLN A 26 27.24 22.11 18.09
CA GLN A 26 28.00 23.23 18.65
C GLN A 26 29.07 23.74 17.67
N ARG A 27 29.81 22.86 17.00
CA ARG A 27 30.84 23.23 16.01
C ARG A 27 30.26 23.74 14.69
N ALA A 28 29.09 23.25 14.32
CA ALA A 28 28.29 23.83 13.25
C ALA A 28 27.94 25.30 13.58
N ALA A 29 27.52 25.58 14.81
CA ALA A 29 27.12 26.92 15.24
C ALA A 29 28.29 27.93 15.35
N SER A 30 29.50 27.45 15.64
CA SER A 30 30.69 28.30 15.76
C SER A 30 31.49 28.45 14.45
N SER A 31 30.96 27.99 13.31
CA SER A 31 31.60 28.06 11.99
C SER A 31 32.94 27.32 11.91
N THR A 32 33.11 26.28 12.73
CA THR A 32 34.34 25.47 12.78
C THR A 32 34.15 24.07 12.23
N LEU A 33 32.99 23.79 11.61
CA LEU A 33 32.65 22.49 11.05
C LEU A 33 33.33 22.27 9.69
N PRO A 34 34.17 21.23 9.54
CA PRO A 34 34.82 20.93 8.26
C PRO A 34 33.81 20.48 7.18
N LYS A 35 34.03 20.89 5.92
CA LYS A 35 33.19 20.50 4.77
C LYS A 35 33.05 18.97 4.63
N ALA A 36 34.12 18.23 4.92
CA ALA A 36 34.09 16.77 4.92
C ALA A 36 33.10 16.19 5.96
N THR A 37 32.98 16.82 7.13
CA THR A 37 32.05 16.39 8.20
C THR A 37 30.61 16.79 7.88
N LEU A 38 30.41 17.97 7.30
CA LEU A 38 29.10 18.41 6.81
C LEU A 38 28.59 17.53 5.65
N GLY A 39 29.43 17.21 4.65
CA GLY A 39 29.09 16.29 3.56
C GLY A 39 28.78 14.89 4.07
N ARG A 40 29.46 14.45 5.13
CA ARG A 40 29.16 13.19 5.80
C ARG A 40 27.79 13.19 6.49
N TRP A 41 27.35 14.30 7.09
CA TRP A 41 25.99 14.42 7.64
C TRP A 41 24.91 14.53 6.56
N LEU A 42 25.12 15.37 5.53
CA LEU A 42 24.18 15.52 4.40
C LEU A 42 23.95 14.21 3.63
N ALA A 43 24.98 13.38 3.48
CA ALA A 43 24.85 12.04 2.91
C ALA A 43 23.99 11.10 3.79
N ASN A 44 24.01 11.26 5.11
CA ASN A 44 23.18 10.49 6.04
C ASN A 44 21.75 11.04 6.16
N ASP A 45 21.56 12.35 6.07
CA ASP A 45 20.24 13.00 6.10
C ASP A 45 19.46 12.72 4.80
N ARG A 46 20.14 12.65 3.64
CA ARG A 46 19.54 12.17 2.38
C ARG A 46 19.08 10.71 2.43
N LEU A 47 19.69 9.88 3.31
CA LEU A 47 19.27 8.51 3.58
C LEU A 47 18.06 8.43 4.54
N TYR A 48 17.82 9.44 5.38
CA TYR A 48 16.61 9.60 6.20
C TYR A 48 15.41 10.13 5.39
N ILE A 49 15.66 10.96 4.38
CA ILE A 49 14.67 11.70 3.58
C ILE A 49 13.83 10.83 2.60
N HIS A 50 14.13 9.54 2.43
CA HIS A 50 13.18 8.57 1.83
C HIS A 50 11.97 8.23 2.74
N GLY A 51 11.67 9.07 3.74
CA GLY A 51 10.57 8.91 4.70
C GLY A 51 9.16 8.83 4.12
N TYR A 52 8.93 9.23 2.85
CA TYR A 52 7.66 8.99 2.16
C TYR A 52 7.39 7.51 1.92
N LEU A 53 8.44 6.70 1.75
CA LEU A 53 8.31 5.25 1.68
C LEU A 53 7.89 4.69 3.05
N LEU A 54 8.40 5.25 4.14
CA LEU A 54 8.00 4.86 5.50
C LEU A 54 6.54 5.27 5.76
N ALA A 55 6.14 6.49 5.42
CA ALA A 55 4.77 6.94 5.51
C ALA A 55 3.84 6.10 4.61
N TRP A 56 4.28 5.76 3.40
CA TRP A 56 3.57 4.85 2.50
C TRP A 56 3.39 3.46 3.09
N THR A 57 4.43 2.91 3.70
CA THR A 57 4.38 1.60 4.36
C THR A 57 3.42 1.64 5.54
N VAL A 58 3.44 2.73 6.33
CA VAL A 58 2.50 2.93 7.44
C VAL A 58 1.07 3.04 6.93
N ASP A 59 0.81 3.84 5.89
CA ASP A 59 -0.52 3.99 5.28
C ASP A 59 -1.02 2.66 4.70
N ALA A 60 -0.16 1.91 3.99
CA ALA A 60 -0.49 0.60 3.44
C ALA A 60 -0.84 -0.41 4.55
N LEU A 61 -0.05 -0.47 5.62
CA LEU A 61 -0.32 -1.33 6.77
C LEU A 61 -1.64 -0.98 7.45
N VAL A 62 -1.90 0.32 7.64
CA VAL A 62 -3.17 0.78 8.20
C VAL A 62 -4.34 0.41 7.28
N ASN A 63 -4.17 0.56 5.96
CA ASN A 63 -5.21 0.22 4.99
C ASN A 63 -5.51 -1.29 5.01
N ILE A 64 -4.49 -2.14 4.94
CA ILE A 64 -4.62 -3.60 5.01
C ILE A 64 -5.35 -4.03 6.29
N GLN A 65 -5.01 -3.43 7.44
CA GLN A 65 -5.68 -3.74 8.71
C GLN A 65 -7.16 -3.33 8.70
N ARG A 66 -7.48 -2.16 8.12
CA ARG A 66 -8.86 -1.70 7.97
C ARG A 66 -9.65 -2.62 7.03
N GLU A 67 -9.08 -2.97 5.88
CA GLU A 67 -9.74 -3.85 4.91
C GLU A 67 -9.96 -5.24 5.47
N SER A 68 -8.97 -5.82 6.17
CA SER A 68 -9.13 -7.10 6.84
C SER A 68 -10.26 -7.07 7.87
N GLY A 69 -10.38 -6.00 8.65
CA GLY A 69 -11.50 -5.83 9.59
C GLY A 69 -12.84 -5.70 8.86
N PHE A 70 -12.88 -4.86 7.82
CA PHE A 70 -14.06 -4.63 7.00
C PHE A 70 -14.62 -5.92 6.37
N PHE A 71 -13.77 -6.80 5.84
CA PHE A 71 -14.23 -8.09 5.30
C PHE A 71 -14.91 -8.96 6.35
N ILE A 72 -14.33 -9.07 7.55
CA ILE A 72 -14.86 -9.88 8.65
C ILE A 72 -16.19 -9.30 9.14
N GLU A 73 -16.25 -7.98 9.36
CA GLU A 73 -17.45 -7.29 9.85
C GLU A 73 -18.60 -7.35 8.84
N THR A 74 -18.29 -7.22 7.54
CA THR A 74 -19.30 -7.33 6.47
C THR A 74 -19.79 -8.76 6.35
N ALA A 75 -18.89 -9.75 6.37
CA ALA A 75 -19.27 -11.16 6.33
C ALA A 75 -20.20 -11.54 7.49
N GLU A 76 -19.88 -11.09 8.70
CA GLU A 76 -20.73 -11.32 9.88
C GLU A 76 -22.10 -10.65 9.72
N ARG A 77 -22.13 -9.37 9.31
CA ARG A 77 -23.36 -8.59 9.14
C ARG A 77 -24.33 -9.23 8.14
N TYR A 78 -23.80 -9.75 7.04
CA TYR A 78 -24.60 -10.32 5.96
C TYR A 78 -24.68 -11.85 6.01
N SER A 79 -24.15 -12.49 7.07
CA SER A 79 -24.11 -13.94 7.22
C SER A 79 -23.45 -14.66 6.02
N ILE A 80 -22.41 -14.06 5.45
CA ILE A 80 -21.64 -14.60 4.32
C ILE A 80 -20.47 -15.42 4.88
N ASP A 81 -20.36 -16.69 4.47
CA ASP A 81 -19.17 -17.49 4.79
C ASP A 81 -18.01 -17.11 3.88
N ILE A 82 -16.95 -16.56 4.46
CA ILE A 82 -15.72 -16.14 3.76
C ILE A 82 -14.57 -17.14 3.91
N ASN A 83 -14.79 -18.28 4.56
CA ASN A 83 -13.74 -19.26 4.82
C ASN A 83 -13.67 -20.32 3.70
N LEU A 84 -12.55 -20.35 2.98
CA LEU A 84 -12.28 -21.43 2.04
C LEU A 84 -11.97 -22.74 2.76
N PRO A 85 -12.30 -23.91 2.18
CA PRO A 85 -12.00 -25.20 2.79
C PRO A 85 -10.49 -25.37 2.98
N THR A 86 -10.10 -25.92 4.12
CA THR A 86 -8.69 -26.19 4.46
C THR A 86 -8.38 -27.67 4.41
N GLY A 87 -7.16 -28.00 3.97
CA GLY A 87 -6.63 -29.36 4.03
C GLY A 87 -6.19 -29.75 5.44
N GLU A 88 -5.69 -30.98 5.59
CA GLU A 88 -5.20 -31.50 6.89
C GLU A 88 -4.03 -30.69 7.49
N ASP A 89 -3.30 -29.94 6.66
CA ASP A 89 -2.20 -29.06 7.06
C ASP A 89 -2.67 -27.64 7.46
N GLY A 90 -3.98 -27.40 7.46
CA GLY A 90 -4.58 -26.10 7.75
C GLY A 90 -4.43 -25.08 6.62
N ARG A 91 -4.02 -25.48 5.42
CA ARG A 91 -3.88 -24.59 4.25
C ARG A 91 -5.03 -24.76 3.27
N VAL A 92 -5.37 -23.68 2.58
CA VAL A 92 -6.34 -23.71 1.49
C VAL A 92 -5.70 -24.36 0.24
N PRO A 93 -6.27 -25.45 -0.30
CA PRO A 93 -5.73 -26.12 -1.48
C PRO A 93 -5.88 -25.23 -2.73
N ALA A 94 -4.95 -25.37 -3.69
CA ALA A 94 -4.93 -24.55 -4.90
C ALA A 94 -6.23 -24.65 -5.73
N SER A 95 -6.91 -25.79 -5.69
CA SER A 95 -8.19 -26.00 -6.39
C SER A 95 -9.36 -25.20 -5.80
N ALA A 96 -9.26 -24.77 -4.54
CA ALA A 96 -10.26 -23.93 -3.89
C ALA A 96 -10.00 -22.43 -4.10
N LYS A 97 -8.86 -22.07 -4.70
CA LYS A 97 -8.47 -20.68 -4.95
C LYS A 97 -8.85 -20.26 -6.36
N LEU A 98 -9.32 -19.02 -6.50
CA LEU A 98 -9.49 -18.38 -7.81
C LEU A 98 -8.16 -18.37 -8.58
N GLU A 99 -8.24 -18.43 -9.90
CA GLU A 99 -7.06 -18.37 -10.76
C GLU A 99 -6.27 -17.06 -10.53
N GLY A 100 -6.96 -15.93 -10.41
CA GLY A 100 -6.35 -14.65 -10.06
C GLY A 100 -5.57 -14.71 -8.75
N LEU A 101 -6.11 -15.33 -7.70
CA LEU A 101 -5.40 -15.47 -6.43
C LEU A 101 -4.10 -16.26 -6.58
N ARG A 102 -4.12 -17.37 -7.34
CA ARG A 102 -2.91 -18.15 -7.63
C ARG A 102 -1.87 -17.35 -8.43
N ARG A 103 -2.34 -16.50 -9.35
CA ARG A 103 -1.47 -15.59 -10.12
C ARG A 103 -0.89 -14.48 -9.24
N PHE A 104 -1.65 -13.93 -8.30
CA PHE A 104 -1.14 -12.97 -7.30
C PHE A 104 -0.10 -13.61 -6.37
N GLU A 105 -0.34 -14.83 -5.89
CA GLU A 105 0.65 -15.58 -5.09
C GLU A 105 1.97 -15.74 -5.86
N ALA A 106 1.91 -16.18 -7.13
CA ALA A 106 3.08 -16.29 -7.98
C ALA A 106 3.74 -14.93 -8.28
N LEU A 107 2.95 -13.87 -8.44
CA LEU A 107 3.44 -12.50 -8.65
C LEU A 107 4.23 -12.02 -7.43
N PHE A 108 3.70 -12.26 -6.21
CA PHE A 108 4.35 -11.89 -4.96
C PHE A 108 5.60 -12.73 -4.69
N ASP A 109 5.58 -14.03 -4.96
CA ASP A 109 6.77 -14.89 -4.88
C ASP A 109 7.89 -14.41 -5.83
N GLY A 110 7.52 -13.78 -6.94
CA GLY A 110 8.43 -13.18 -7.91
C GLY A 110 8.92 -11.77 -7.57
N LEU A 111 8.44 -11.15 -6.49
CA LEU A 111 8.93 -9.84 -6.04
C LEU A 111 10.23 -10.00 -5.23
N SER A 112 11.28 -9.33 -5.67
CA SER A 112 12.55 -9.27 -4.92
C SER A 112 13.08 -7.85 -4.90
N ALA A 113 13.65 -7.42 -3.76
CA ALA A 113 14.42 -6.17 -3.71
C ALA A 113 15.70 -6.35 -4.55
N GLY A 114 15.72 -5.77 -5.75
CA GLY A 114 16.88 -5.81 -6.65
C GLY A 114 18.03 -4.90 -6.20
N VAL A 115 19.11 -4.87 -6.99
CA VAL A 115 20.19 -3.87 -6.89
C VAL A 115 20.01 -2.69 -7.84
N GLU A 116 18.96 -2.75 -8.66
CA GLU A 116 18.62 -1.75 -9.65
C GLU A 116 18.07 -0.46 -9.00
N PRO A 117 18.18 0.71 -9.65
CA PRO A 117 17.59 1.95 -9.17
C PRO A 117 16.10 1.78 -8.87
N LEU A 118 15.66 2.25 -7.71
CA LEU A 118 14.33 1.96 -7.15
C LEU A 118 14.07 0.44 -7.07
N PRO A 119 14.73 -0.27 -6.14
CA PRO A 119 14.60 -1.72 -6.02
C PRO A 119 13.22 -2.18 -5.55
N TRP A 120 12.38 -1.23 -5.13
CA TRP A 120 11.00 -1.42 -4.71
C TRP A 120 9.99 -1.11 -5.83
N LEU A 121 10.43 -0.67 -7.02
CA LEU A 121 9.56 -0.15 -8.07
C LEU A 121 8.52 -1.19 -8.53
N GLU A 122 8.94 -2.42 -8.80
CA GLU A 122 8.06 -3.51 -9.22
C GLU A 122 6.96 -3.77 -8.20
N SER A 123 7.31 -3.86 -6.92
CA SER A 123 6.37 -4.06 -5.83
C SER A 123 5.40 -2.89 -5.70
N ALA A 124 5.89 -1.65 -5.84
CA ALA A 124 5.04 -0.47 -5.79
C ALA A 124 4.12 -0.36 -7.00
N VAL A 125 4.56 -0.79 -8.20
CA VAL A 125 3.70 -0.87 -9.39
C VAL A 125 2.60 -1.91 -9.20
N VAL A 126 2.91 -3.09 -8.65
CA VAL A 126 1.91 -4.12 -8.34
C VAL A 126 0.91 -3.60 -7.31
N PHE A 127 1.38 -3.01 -6.21
CA PHE A 127 0.52 -2.48 -5.17
C PHE A 127 -0.36 -1.32 -5.68
N TYR A 128 0.24 -0.29 -6.26
CA TYR A 128 -0.49 0.83 -6.86
C TYR A 128 -1.52 0.34 -7.88
N GLY A 129 -1.12 -0.59 -8.74
CA GLY A 129 -2.00 -1.09 -9.78
C GLY A 129 -3.19 -1.88 -9.23
N THR A 130 -2.99 -2.70 -8.19
CA THR A 130 -4.09 -3.44 -7.54
C THR A 130 -5.13 -2.45 -7.01
N GLU A 131 -4.68 -1.45 -6.24
CA GLU A 131 -5.54 -0.43 -5.65
C GLU A 131 -6.23 0.44 -6.72
N LYS A 132 -5.53 0.71 -7.83
CA LYS A 132 -6.07 1.46 -8.98
C LYS A 132 -7.12 0.66 -9.74
N CYS A 133 -6.89 -0.63 -9.97
CA CYS A 133 -7.83 -1.55 -10.60
C CYS A 133 -9.12 -1.63 -9.79
N TYR A 134 -9.02 -1.81 -8.47
CA TYR A 134 -10.19 -1.79 -7.58
C TYR A 134 -10.93 -0.46 -7.63
N LEU A 135 -10.22 0.67 -7.47
CA LEU A 135 -10.87 1.98 -7.53
C LEU A 135 -11.66 2.19 -8.82
N ASP A 136 -11.07 1.84 -9.97
CA ASP A 136 -11.70 2.05 -11.26
C ASP A 136 -12.85 1.06 -11.50
N ALA A 137 -12.67 -0.22 -11.16
CA ALA A 137 -13.71 -1.24 -11.30
C ALA A 137 -14.95 -0.89 -10.47
N TRP A 138 -14.78 -0.54 -9.20
CA TRP A 138 -15.89 -0.16 -8.33
C TRP A 138 -16.48 1.21 -8.69
N THR A 139 -15.69 2.14 -9.24
CA THR A 139 -16.22 3.41 -9.78
C THR A 139 -17.10 3.16 -11.00
N TRP A 140 -16.69 2.26 -11.88
CA TRP A 140 -17.48 1.84 -13.03
C TRP A 140 -18.76 1.11 -12.57
N ALA A 141 -18.67 0.20 -11.60
CA ALA A 141 -19.86 -0.45 -11.03
C ALA A 141 -20.86 0.58 -10.47
N LYS A 142 -20.35 1.57 -9.72
CA LYS A 142 -21.18 2.66 -9.17
C LYS A 142 -21.88 3.49 -10.26
N SER A 143 -21.27 3.69 -11.43
CA SER A 143 -21.91 4.47 -12.50
C SER A 143 -23.11 3.77 -13.15
N HIS A 144 -23.33 2.49 -12.86
CA HIS A 144 -24.48 1.72 -13.34
C HIS A 144 -25.61 1.64 -12.30
N MET A 145 -25.44 2.21 -11.11
CA MET A 145 -26.48 2.26 -10.09
C MET A 145 -27.47 3.40 -10.38
N ASN A 146 -28.77 3.13 -10.27
CA ASN A 146 -29.81 4.13 -10.32
C ASN A 146 -30.44 4.29 -8.93
N GLU A 147 -29.94 5.24 -8.14
CA GLU A 147 -30.36 5.48 -6.74
C GLU A 147 -31.87 5.74 -6.57
N SER A 148 -32.58 6.10 -7.65
CA SER A 148 -34.03 6.35 -7.63
C SER A 148 -34.92 5.16 -8.00
N GLU A 149 -34.36 4.12 -8.60
CA GLU A 149 -35.11 2.95 -9.11
C GLU A 149 -34.68 1.63 -8.45
N ASP A 150 -33.44 1.55 -7.95
CA ASP A 150 -32.89 0.35 -7.32
C ASP A 150 -33.39 0.19 -5.87
N SER A 151 -34.31 -0.76 -5.67
CA SER A 151 -34.68 -1.28 -4.36
C SER A 151 -33.54 -2.16 -3.83
N VAL A 152 -32.80 -1.67 -2.83
CA VAL A 152 -31.67 -2.40 -2.23
C VAL A 152 -32.11 -3.63 -1.42
N ASP A 153 -33.42 -3.79 -1.19
CA ASP A 153 -33.99 -4.93 -0.47
C ASP A 153 -34.24 -6.15 -1.39
N ASP A 154 -34.10 -5.99 -2.71
CA ASP A 154 -34.21 -7.09 -3.69
C ASP A 154 -32.84 -7.65 -4.14
N ASP A 155 -31.74 -7.12 -3.62
CA ASP A 155 -30.39 -7.59 -3.97
C ASP A 155 -30.15 -9.01 -3.42
N GLU A 156 -29.68 -9.94 -4.26
CA GLU A 156 -29.44 -11.35 -3.86
C GLU A 156 -28.36 -11.50 -2.77
N ASP A 157 -27.47 -10.51 -2.64
CA ASP A 157 -26.45 -10.43 -1.59
C ASP A 157 -26.91 -9.63 -0.35
N GLY A 158 -28.19 -9.27 -0.27
CA GLY A 158 -28.77 -8.45 0.79
C GLY A 158 -28.34 -6.97 0.74
N GLY A 159 -27.73 -6.54 -0.36
CA GLY A 159 -27.23 -5.19 -0.59
C GLY A 159 -25.79 -4.97 -0.15
N ALA A 160 -25.03 -6.04 0.15
CA ALA A 160 -23.66 -5.95 0.63
C ALA A 160 -22.75 -5.22 -0.38
N VAL A 161 -22.79 -5.61 -1.65
CA VAL A 161 -21.97 -5.02 -2.72
C VAL A 161 -22.27 -3.54 -2.89
N ARG A 162 -23.56 -3.18 -2.99
CA ARG A 162 -23.98 -1.79 -3.21
C ARG A 162 -23.75 -0.90 -1.99
N ARG A 163 -24.11 -1.36 -0.79
CA ARG A 163 -24.05 -0.55 0.45
C ARG A 163 -22.66 -0.44 1.04
N GLU A 164 -21.87 -1.52 1.00
CA GLU A 164 -20.58 -1.58 1.71
C GLU A 164 -19.40 -1.50 0.73
N PHE A 165 -19.30 -2.45 -0.21
CA PHE A 165 -18.10 -2.60 -1.05
C PHE A 165 -17.92 -1.45 -2.06
N ILE A 166 -18.96 -1.11 -2.81
CA ILE A 166 -18.93 0.04 -3.73
C ILE A 166 -18.67 1.32 -2.95
N ALA A 167 -19.32 1.52 -1.80
CA ALA A 167 -19.12 2.71 -0.99
C ALA A 167 -17.67 2.83 -0.49
N ASN A 168 -17.08 1.73 -0.02
CA ASN A 168 -15.72 1.68 0.49
C ASN A 168 -14.68 2.05 -0.59
N TRP A 169 -14.65 1.31 -1.70
CA TRP A 169 -13.64 1.50 -2.74
C TRP A 169 -13.91 2.66 -3.70
N THR A 170 -15.08 3.31 -3.61
CA THR A 170 -15.33 4.57 -4.32
C THR A 170 -15.22 5.80 -3.42
N SER A 171 -14.91 5.61 -2.14
CA SER A 171 -14.83 6.68 -1.15
C SER A 171 -13.78 7.75 -1.52
N PRO A 172 -13.98 9.01 -1.08
CA PRO A 172 -12.98 10.06 -1.26
C PRO A 172 -11.62 9.70 -0.66
N ASP A 173 -11.61 9.02 0.50
CA ASP A 173 -10.39 8.64 1.20
C ASP A 173 -9.59 7.59 0.42
N PHE A 174 -10.26 6.56 -0.11
CA PHE A 174 -9.61 5.54 -0.94
C PHE A 174 -9.07 6.15 -2.25
N ARG A 175 -9.86 7.02 -2.91
CA ARG A 175 -9.38 7.79 -4.09
C ARG A 175 -8.13 8.60 -3.79
N ALA A 176 -8.12 9.29 -2.65
CA ALA A 176 -6.98 10.09 -2.23
C ALA A 176 -5.77 9.20 -1.93
N PHE A 177 -5.97 8.03 -1.31
CA PHE A 177 -4.92 7.04 -1.06
C PHE A 177 -4.29 6.55 -2.37
N VAL A 178 -5.09 6.03 -3.32
CA VAL A 178 -4.61 5.57 -4.64
C VAL A 178 -3.85 6.66 -5.40
N LYS A 179 -4.35 7.90 -5.34
CA LYS A 179 -3.66 9.05 -5.95
C LYS A 179 -2.29 9.30 -5.31
N ARG A 180 -2.17 9.23 -3.98
CA ARG A 180 -0.88 9.38 -3.28
C ARG A 180 0.10 8.29 -3.69
N LEU A 181 -0.35 7.05 -3.87
CA LEU A 181 0.49 5.95 -4.35
C LEU A 181 1.14 6.25 -5.70
N GLY A 182 0.33 6.68 -6.67
CA GLY A 182 0.83 7.03 -8.01
C GLY A 182 1.86 8.15 -7.97
N VAL A 183 1.60 9.21 -7.18
CA VAL A 183 2.52 10.34 -7.02
C VAL A 183 3.89 9.89 -6.47
N ILE A 184 3.92 9.00 -5.48
CA ILE A 184 5.17 8.51 -4.89
C ILE A 184 6.01 7.73 -5.91
N VAL A 185 5.36 6.87 -6.71
CA VAL A 185 6.02 6.13 -7.78
C VAL A 185 6.58 7.08 -8.84
N ASP A 186 5.76 8.03 -9.31
CA ASP A 186 6.14 9.01 -10.34
C ASP A 186 7.31 9.90 -9.90
N GLU A 187 7.27 10.39 -8.65
CA GLU A 187 8.34 11.23 -8.09
C GLU A 187 9.65 10.46 -7.92
N ALA A 188 9.57 9.21 -7.46
CA ALA A 188 10.74 8.36 -7.31
C ALA A 188 11.40 8.07 -8.66
N VAL A 189 10.61 7.77 -9.69
CA VAL A 189 11.10 7.55 -11.08
C VAL A 189 11.73 8.82 -11.62
N ARG A 190 11.06 9.97 -11.46
CA ARG A 190 11.59 11.28 -11.89
C ARG A 190 12.92 11.61 -11.20
N ALA A 191 13.08 11.25 -9.93
CA ALA A 191 14.28 11.51 -9.16
C ALA A 191 15.51 10.68 -9.61
N GLN A 192 15.34 9.64 -10.44
CA GLN A 192 16.45 8.87 -11.01
C GLN A 192 17.11 9.54 -12.24
N GLY A 193 16.52 10.62 -12.76
CA GLY A 193 16.99 11.30 -13.96
C GLY A 193 16.41 10.75 -15.26
N GLU A 194 16.39 11.59 -16.31
CA GLU A 194 15.75 11.28 -17.61
C GLU A 194 16.36 10.04 -18.28
N ASP A 195 17.68 9.87 -18.20
CA ASP A 195 18.40 8.73 -18.78
C ASP A 195 17.92 7.37 -18.24
N MET A 196 17.34 7.35 -17.03
CA MET A 196 16.85 6.14 -16.37
C MET A 196 15.36 5.88 -16.60
N GLN A 197 14.60 6.84 -17.12
CA GLN A 197 13.14 6.73 -17.22
C GLN A 197 12.69 5.59 -18.13
N ASP A 198 13.31 5.43 -19.30
CA ASP A 198 12.96 4.36 -20.25
C ASP A 198 13.17 2.96 -19.65
N MET A 199 14.27 2.78 -18.91
CA MET A 199 14.57 1.53 -18.23
C MET A 199 13.54 1.23 -17.13
N LEU A 200 13.25 2.22 -16.29
CA LEU A 200 12.28 2.09 -15.19
C LEU A 200 10.86 1.86 -15.72
N LEU A 201 10.48 2.53 -16.81
CA LEU A 201 9.19 2.33 -17.48
C LEU A 201 9.07 0.91 -18.03
N ARG A 202 10.11 0.36 -18.67
CA ARG A 202 10.09 -1.04 -19.15
C ARG A 202 9.90 -2.03 -18.01
N ARG A 203 10.60 -1.83 -16.89
CA ARG A 203 10.44 -2.67 -15.68
C ARG A 203 9.01 -2.59 -15.12
N GLY A 204 8.49 -1.38 -14.97
CA GLY A 204 7.11 -1.17 -14.52
C GLY A 204 6.08 -1.79 -15.46
N LEU A 205 6.22 -1.62 -16.78
CA LEU A 205 5.30 -2.17 -17.78
C LEU A 205 5.28 -3.70 -17.80
N ALA A 206 6.40 -4.37 -17.51
CA ALA A 206 6.43 -5.83 -17.41
C ALA A 206 5.50 -6.30 -16.30
N LYS A 207 5.64 -5.73 -15.09
CA LYS A 207 4.80 -6.07 -13.94
C LYS A 207 3.37 -5.60 -14.07
N TRP A 208 3.13 -4.45 -14.68
CA TRP A 208 1.80 -3.96 -14.99
C TRP A 208 0.99 -4.95 -15.84
N ARG A 209 1.60 -5.57 -16.86
CA ARG A 209 0.93 -6.59 -17.69
C ARG A 209 0.61 -7.87 -16.93
N GLU A 210 1.54 -8.34 -16.11
CA GLU A 210 1.33 -9.51 -15.25
C GLU A 210 0.19 -9.26 -14.25
N LEU A 211 0.18 -8.08 -13.63
CA LEU A 211 -0.89 -7.64 -12.73
C LEU A 211 -2.25 -7.60 -13.43
N LEU A 212 -2.36 -6.95 -14.60
CA LEU A 212 -3.64 -6.87 -15.31
C LEU A 212 -4.19 -8.25 -15.66
N ALA A 213 -3.32 -9.20 -16.03
CA ALA A 213 -3.72 -10.57 -16.30
C ALA A 213 -4.09 -11.36 -15.02
N ALA A 214 -3.63 -10.93 -13.85
CA ALA A 214 -4.05 -11.50 -12.56
C ALA A 214 -5.41 -10.92 -12.12
N GLU A 215 -5.58 -9.60 -12.23
CA GLU A 215 -6.82 -8.88 -11.95
C GLU A 215 -7.99 -9.35 -12.83
N GLU A 216 -7.76 -9.50 -14.14
CA GLU A 216 -8.77 -10.05 -15.06
C GLU A 216 -9.27 -11.42 -14.61
N ALA A 217 -8.35 -12.29 -14.16
CA ALA A 217 -8.66 -13.64 -13.70
C ALA A 217 -9.11 -13.71 -12.22
N PHE A 218 -9.18 -12.58 -11.51
CA PHE A 218 -9.57 -12.52 -10.09
C PHE A 218 -11.08 -12.38 -9.90
N TRP A 219 -11.79 -11.86 -10.90
CA TRP A 219 -13.24 -11.74 -10.85
C TRP A 219 -13.91 -13.12 -11.07
N PRO A 220 -14.83 -13.55 -10.20
CA PRO A 220 -15.54 -14.82 -10.38
C PRO A 220 -16.40 -14.82 -11.64
N ASP A 221 -16.53 -15.99 -12.28
CA ASP A 221 -17.47 -16.18 -13.38
C ASP A 221 -18.91 -15.97 -12.87
N THR A 222 -19.66 -15.10 -13.54
CA THR A 222 -21.11 -14.97 -13.35
C THR A 222 -21.80 -15.81 -14.42
N GLU A 223 -22.85 -16.57 -14.05
CA GLU A 223 -23.68 -17.26 -15.06
C GLU A 223 -24.18 -16.22 -16.09
N ALA A 224 -24.10 -16.59 -17.38
CA ALA A 224 -24.49 -15.74 -18.50
C ALA A 224 -26.01 -15.71 -18.74
#